data_AF-A0A316F5J4-F1
#
_entry.id   AF-A0A316F5J4-F1
#
_cell.length_a   1.000
_cell.length_b   1.000
_cell.length_c   1.000
_cell.angle_alpha   90.00
_cell.angle_beta   90.00
_cell.angle_gamma   90.00
#
_symmetry.space_group_name_H-M   'P 1'
#
loop_
_entity.id
_entity.type
_entity.pdbx_description
1 polymer ?
#
loop_
_entity_poly.entity_id
_entity_poly.type
_entity_poly.pdbx_seq_one_letter_code
_entity_poly.pdbx_strand_id
1 'polypeptide(L)'
;MTLLDNIDLRHDAAAALYVKEETVQVEFAAEPGELVSREGPNRYRVGDAIVTGSTGDRWCVSRDRFDARYDALAEAGAYRNKPVPVLAKEMTKPFSIARSAGGDVLHGKAGDWLMQYAPGDYGITERARFLAVYRLA
;
A
#
# COMPACT_ATOMS: atom_id res chain seq x y z
N MET A 1 -19.41 10.15 -8.63
CA MET A 1 -18.06 9.91 -8.08
C MET A 1 -17.69 11.14 -7.28
N THR A 2 -17.27 10.97 -6.02
CA THR A 2 -17.05 12.10 -5.09
C THR A 2 -15.58 12.24 -4.76
N LEU A 3 -15.01 13.43 -4.95
CA LEU A 3 -13.68 13.77 -4.44
C LEU A 3 -13.80 14.07 -2.94
N LEU A 4 -13.04 13.33 -2.12
CA LEU A 4 -12.93 13.58 -0.69
C LEU A 4 -11.74 14.49 -0.42
N ASP A 5 -11.98 15.53 0.36
CA ASP A 5 -10.97 16.42 0.91
C ASP A 5 -10.95 16.33 2.44
N ASN A 6 -9.90 16.88 3.07
CA ASN A 6 -9.76 16.97 4.54
C ASN A 6 -10.03 15.65 5.29
N ILE A 7 -9.62 14.53 4.69
CA ILE A 7 -9.83 13.19 5.24
C ILE A 7 -9.13 13.06 6.58
N ASP A 8 -9.86 12.64 7.61
CA ASP A 8 -9.27 12.27 8.89
C ASP A 8 -10.00 11.08 9.51
N LEU A 9 -9.49 9.88 9.25
CA LEU A 9 -10.04 8.63 9.76
C LEU A 9 -9.86 8.47 11.27
N ARG A 10 -9.03 9.29 11.93
CA ARG A 10 -8.85 9.24 13.40
C ARG A 10 -10.14 9.60 14.15
N HIS A 11 -11.02 10.35 13.50
CA HIS A 11 -12.28 10.82 14.06
C HIS A 11 -13.50 10.18 13.36
N ASP A 12 -13.28 9.19 12.50
CA ASP A 12 -14.33 8.49 11.75
C ASP A 12 -14.75 7.21 12.49
N ALA A 13 -16.01 7.16 12.93
CA ALA A 13 -16.54 6.02 13.69
C ALA A 13 -16.60 4.71 12.88
N ALA A 14 -16.53 4.77 11.55
CA ALA A 14 -16.50 3.60 10.68
C ALA A 14 -15.07 3.19 10.31
N ALA A 15 -14.04 3.92 10.74
CA ALA A 15 -12.65 3.53 10.59
C ALA A 15 -12.17 2.69 11.78
N ALA A 16 -11.25 1.77 11.52
CA ALA A 16 -10.56 1.01 12.54
C ALA A 16 -9.07 0.87 12.20
N LEU A 17 -8.27 0.48 13.19
CA LEU A 17 -6.86 0.14 12.96
C LEU A 17 -6.77 -1.27 12.38
N TYR A 18 -6.00 -1.39 11.31
CA TYR A 18 -5.67 -2.65 10.67
C TYR A 18 -4.16 -2.80 10.58
N VAL A 19 -3.68 -4.01 10.76
CA VAL A 19 -2.29 -4.37 10.56
C VAL A 19 -2.19 -5.17 9.27
N LYS A 20 -1.25 -4.79 8.41
CA LYS A 20 -0.92 -5.59 7.24
C LYS A 20 -0.16 -6.84 7.70
N GLU A 21 -0.55 -7.98 7.17
CA GLU A 21 0.11 -9.26 7.32
C GLU A 21 0.28 -9.90 5.95
N GLU A 22 1.46 -9.68 5.37
CA GLU A 22 1.82 -10.20 4.06
C GLU A 22 3.27 -10.68 4.08
N THR A 23 3.46 -11.87 3.52
CA THR A 23 4.77 -12.32 3.04
C THR A 23 4.88 -12.02 1.56
N VAL A 24 5.99 -11.41 1.16
CA VAL A 24 6.30 -11.03 -0.22
C VAL A 24 7.62 -11.67 -0.65
N GLN A 25 7.78 -11.83 -1.96
CA GLN A 25 9.05 -12.23 -2.56
C GLN A 25 9.77 -11.00 -3.10
N VAL A 26 11.07 -10.88 -2.86
CA VAL A 26 11.84 -9.68 -3.12
C VAL A 26 13.16 -10.02 -3.79
N GLU A 27 13.41 -9.31 -4.87
CA GLU A 27 14.69 -9.29 -5.55
C GLU A 27 15.24 -7.85 -5.49
N PHE A 28 16.52 -7.68 -5.18
CA PHE A 28 17.14 -6.37 -5.21
C PHE A 28 17.72 -6.12 -6.60
N ALA A 29 17.37 -4.99 -7.20
CA ALA A 29 17.75 -4.66 -8.56
C ALA A 29 19.27 -4.59 -8.71
N ALA A 30 19.84 -5.38 -9.63
CA ALA A 30 21.25 -5.30 -9.99
C ALA A 30 21.54 -4.16 -10.98
N GLU A 31 20.51 -3.72 -11.71
CA GLU A 31 20.57 -2.70 -12.76
C GLU A 31 19.36 -1.75 -12.64
N PRO A 32 19.46 -0.47 -13.07
CA PRO A 32 18.31 0.42 -13.09
C PRO A 32 17.28 -0.02 -14.14
N GLY A 33 16.01 0.25 -13.90
CA GLY A 33 14.95 -0.16 -14.81
C GLY A 33 13.59 0.41 -14.47
N GLU A 34 12.57 -0.15 -15.10
CA GLU A 34 11.17 0.16 -14.84
C GLU A 34 10.33 -1.12 -14.86
N LEU A 35 9.24 -1.12 -14.09
CA LEU A 35 8.22 -2.17 -14.13
C LEU A 35 6.85 -1.52 -14.20
N VAL A 36 5.86 -2.22 -14.75
CA VAL A 36 4.47 -1.79 -14.71
C VAL A 36 3.82 -2.38 -13.47
N SER A 37 3.54 -1.54 -12.47
CA SER A 37 2.70 -1.91 -11.32
C SER A 37 1.21 -1.76 -11.69
N ARG A 38 0.30 -2.21 -10.82
CA ARG A 38 -1.15 -2.03 -11.04
C ARG A 38 -1.54 -0.55 -11.18
N GLU A 39 -0.76 0.33 -10.54
CA GLU A 39 -0.98 1.77 -10.49
C GLU A 39 -0.21 2.54 -11.60
N GLY A 40 0.62 1.86 -12.40
CA GLY A 40 1.38 2.45 -13.50
C GLY A 40 2.88 2.09 -13.50
N PRO A 41 3.66 2.63 -14.45
CA PRO A 41 5.09 2.40 -14.53
C PRO A 41 5.80 2.97 -13.29
N ASN A 42 6.66 2.15 -12.67
CA ASN A 42 7.45 2.49 -11.50
C ASN A 42 8.92 2.23 -11.79
N ARG A 43 9.74 3.28 -11.72
CA ARG A 43 11.18 3.22 -12.02
C ARG A 43 11.96 2.88 -10.77
N TYR A 44 13.05 2.15 -10.94
CA TYR A 44 13.93 1.75 -9.85
C TYR A 44 15.40 1.87 -10.24
N ARG A 45 16.25 1.98 -9.24
CA ARG A 45 17.71 2.04 -9.34
C ARG A 45 18.33 0.75 -8.80
N VAL A 46 19.62 0.58 -9.03
CA VAL A 46 20.40 -0.50 -8.40
C VAL A 46 20.22 -0.47 -6.89
N GLY A 47 19.95 -1.63 -6.29
CA GLY A 47 19.73 -1.81 -4.87
C GLY A 47 18.29 -1.63 -4.39
N ASP A 48 17.41 -1.06 -5.21
CA ASP A 48 15.98 -0.96 -4.89
C ASP A 48 15.34 -2.36 -4.85
N ALA A 49 14.33 -2.50 -3.99
CA ALA A 49 13.58 -3.75 -3.87
C ALA A 49 12.54 -3.85 -4.97
N ILE A 50 12.59 -4.91 -5.76
CA ILE A 50 11.53 -5.36 -6.67
C ILE A 50 10.70 -6.38 -5.93
N VAL A 51 9.51 -5.97 -5.50
CA VAL A 51 8.63 -6.75 -4.64
C VAL A 51 7.56 -7.44 -5.48
N THR A 52 7.32 -8.71 -5.19
CA THR A 52 6.20 -9.50 -5.69
C THR A 52 5.28 -9.84 -4.51
N GLY A 53 4.07 -9.30 -4.55
CA GLY A 53 3.05 -9.54 -3.54
C GLY A 53 2.51 -10.97 -3.54
N SER A 54 1.83 -11.33 -2.47
CA SER A 54 1.15 -12.63 -2.32
C SER A 54 0.11 -12.89 -3.43
N THR A 55 -0.41 -11.84 -4.06
CA THR A 55 -1.37 -11.88 -5.18
C THR A 55 -0.71 -11.85 -6.56
N GLY A 56 0.62 -11.88 -6.65
CA GLY A 56 1.39 -11.85 -7.89
C GLY A 56 1.65 -10.44 -8.46
N ASP A 57 1.07 -9.40 -7.86
CA ASP A 57 1.33 -8.01 -8.25
C ASP A 57 2.80 -7.64 -7.97
N ARG A 58 3.41 -6.85 -8.86
CA ARG A 58 4.79 -6.41 -8.72
C ARG A 58 4.89 -4.90 -8.60
N TRP A 59 5.78 -4.44 -7.72
CA TRP A 59 6.10 -3.02 -7.54
C TRP A 59 7.55 -2.86 -7.10
N CYS A 60 8.15 -1.67 -7.30
CA CYS A 60 9.45 -1.36 -6.73
C CYS A 60 9.33 -0.40 -5.54
N VAL A 61 10.25 -0.57 -4.59
CA VAL A 61 10.39 0.26 -3.38
C VAL A 61 11.86 0.62 -3.23
N SER A 62 12.15 1.91 -3.01
CA SER A 62 13.52 2.34 -2.72
C SER A 62 14.11 1.57 -1.53
N ARG A 63 15.40 1.26 -1.56
CA ARG A 63 16.07 0.45 -0.51
C ARG A 63 15.74 0.91 0.92
N ASP A 64 15.90 2.20 1.23
CA ASP A 64 15.66 2.74 2.58
C ASP A 64 14.22 2.54 3.06
N ARG A 65 13.23 2.75 2.17
CA ARG A 65 11.82 2.52 2.48
C ARG A 65 11.52 1.04 2.69
N PHE A 66 12.18 0.18 1.93
CA PHE A 66 12.04 -1.26 2.08
C PHE A 66 12.57 -1.73 3.44
N ASP A 67 13.81 -1.39 3.78
CA ASP A 67 14.45 -1.78 5.05
C ASP A 67 13.68 -1.24 6.27
N ALA A 68 13.08 -0.05 6.15
CA ALA A 68 12.23 0.52 7.20
C ALA A 68 10.94 -0.28 7.44
N ARG A 69 10.43 -1.02 6.45
CA ARG A 69 9.07 -1.59 6.43
C ARG A 69 9.01 -3.12 6.39
N TYR A 70 10.12 -3.80 6.16
CA TYR A 70 10.15 -5.25 5.98
C TYR A 70 11.21 -5.91 6.87
N ASP A 71 10.92 -7.12 7.32
CA ASP A 71 11.84 -8.03 7.99
C ASP A 71 12.09 -9.24 7.10
N ALA A 72 13.35 -9.65 6.98
CA ALA A 72 13.73 -10.83 6.22
C ALA A 72 13.23 -12.12 6.92
N LEU A 73 12.80 -13.09 6.13
CA LEU A 73 12.48 -14.43 6.60
C LEU A 73 13.65 -15.39 6.33
N ALA A 74 13.58 -16.60 6.88
CA ALA A 74 14.62 -17.62 6.69
C ALA A 74 14.73 -18.11 5.24
N GLU A 75 13.62 -18.05 4.49
CA GLU A 75 13.59 -18.37 3.07
C GLU A 75 14.20 -17.21 2.26
N ALA A 76 15.14 -17.52 1.38
CA ALA A 76 15.82 -16.52 0.56
C ALA A 76 14.83 -15.75 -0.32
N GLY A 77 14.90 -14.42 -0.28
CA GLY A 77 13.99 -13.55 -1.01
C GLY A 77 12.63 -13.35 -0.35
N ALA A 78 12.28 -14.12 0.69
CA ALA A 78 11.02 -13.95 1.40
C ALA A 78 11.15 -12.87 2.50
N TYR A 79 10.20 -11.95 2.53
CA TYR A 79 10.12 -10.89 3.53
C TYR A 79 8.71 -10.76 4.07
N ARG A 80 8.59 -10.41 5.35
CA ARG A 80 7.31 -10.05 5.96
C ARG A 80 7.27 -8.54 6.21
N ASN A 81 6.14 -7.91 5.94
CA ASN A 81 6.01 -6.51 6.32
C ASN A 81 5.99 -6.39 7.86
N LYS A 82 6.61 -5.32 8.37
CA LYS A 82 6.50 -4.95 9.79
C LYS A 82 5.03 -4.67 10.11
N PRO A 83 4.55 -5.07 11.29
CA PRO A 83 3.15 -4.92 11.67
C PRO A 83 2.84 -3.48 12.09
N VAL A 84 2.88 -2.56 11.11
CA VAL A 84 2.55 -1.14 11.33
C VAL A 84 1.05 -0.95 11.14
N PRO A 85 0.31 -0.51 12.19
CA PRO A 85 -1.12 -0.24 12.06
C PRO A 85 -1.40 0.90 11.08
N VAL A 86 -2.50 0.78 10.34
CA VAL A 86 -3.04 1.81 9.44
C VAL A 86 -4.52 1.99 9.76
N LEU A 87 -5.01 3.23 9.75
CA LEU A 87 -6.45 3.46 9.82
C LEU A 87 -7.07 3.14 8.47
N ALA A 88 -8.16 2.37 8.46
CA ALA A 88 -8.85 2.05 7.22
C ALA A 88 -10.37 1.98 7.40
N LYS A 89 -11.08 2.29 6.32
CA LYS A 89 -12.55 2.21 6.23
C LYS A 89 -12.97 1.68 4.86
N GLU A 90 -13.91 0.75 4.82
CA GLU A 90 -14.57 0.32 3.58
C GLU A 90 -15.50 1.42 3.04
N MET A 91 -15.34 1.77 1.77
CA MET A 91 -16.13 2.81 1.12
C MET A 91 -17.32 2.18 0.39
N THR A 92 -18.53 2.61 0.73
CA THR A 92 -19.77 2.06 0.13
C THR A 92 -20.15 2.70 -1.20
N LYS A 93 -19.45 3.75 -1.64
CA LYS A 93 -19.69 4.50 -2.88
C LYS A 93 -18.37 4.79 -3.60
N PRO A 94 -18.36 4.93 -4.94
CA PRO A 94 -17.17 5.35 -5.68
C PRO A 94 -16.67 6.73 -5.23
N PHE A 95 -15.37 6.84 -5.01
CA PHE A 95 -14.72 8.00 -4.41
C PHE A 95 -13.37 8.29 -5.06
N SER A 96 -12.82 9.46 -4.77
CA SER A 96 -11.48 9.84 -5.19
C SER A 96 -10.80 10.61 -4.08
N ILE A 97 -9.48 10.47 -3.95
CA ILE A 97 -8.68 11.15 -2.93
C ILE A 97 -7.37 11.63 -3.54
N ALA A 98 -6.81 12.72 -3.04
CA ALA A 98 -5.39 12.98 -3.28
C ALA A 98 -4.57 12.08 -2.35
N ARG A 99 -3.52 11.41 -2.85
CA ARG A 99 -2.60 10.59 -2.02
C ARG A 99 -1.94 11.44 -0.95
N SER A 100 -1.58 12.67 -1.31
CA SER A 100 -1.05 13.71 -0.42
C SER A 100 -1.35 15.09 -1.00
N ALA A 101 -1.06 16.16 -0.26
CA ALA A 101 -1.21 17.52 -0.78
C ALA A 101 -0.36 17.72 -2.05
N GLY A 102 -1.02 18.03 -3.17
CA GLY A 102 -0.36 18.16 -4.49
C GLY A 102 0.10 16.85 -5.14
N GLY A 103 -0.21 15.70 -4.52
CA GLY A 103 0.08 14.37 -5.06
C GLY A 103 -0.99 13.85 -6.02
N ASP A 104 -0.78 12.63 -6.51
CA ASP A 104 -1.69 11.97 -7.45
C ASP A 104 -3.10 11.80 -6.87
N VAL A 105 -4.10 11.90 -7.75
CA VAL A 105 -5.48 11.56 -7.41
C VAL A 105 -5.70 10.07 -7.66
N LEU A 106 -6.10 9.36 -6.61
CA LEU A 106 -6.47 7.95 -6.65
C LEU A 106 -7.98 7.83 -6.78
N HIS A 107 -8.45 6.85 -7.56
CA HIS A 107 -9.86 6.60 -7.80
C HIS A 107 -10.25 5.22 -7.27
N GLY A 108 -11.25 5.18 -6.39
CA GLY A 108 -11.79 3.96 -5.79
C GLY A 108 -13.22 3.70 -6.20
N LYS A 109 -13.59 2.43 -6.26
CA LYS A 109 -14.96 1.93 -6.48
C LYS A 109 -15.65 1.69 -5.14
N ALA A 110 -16.96 1.47 -5.19
CA ALA A 110 -17.66 0.93 -4.02
C ALA A 110 -17.08 -0.43 -3.64
N GLY A 111 -16.86 -0.65 -2.35
CA GLY A 111 -16.18 -1.81 -1.77
C GLY A 111 -14.68 -1.61 -1.55
N ASP A 112 -14.04 -0.62 -2.19
CA ASP A 112 -12.63 -0.35 -1.97
C ASP A 112 -12.41 0.30 -0.60
N TRP A 113 -11.22 0.10 -0.06
CA TRP A 113 -10.83 0.58 1.26
C TRP A 113 -10.05 1.87 1.14
N LEU A 114 -10.49 2.90 1.86
CA LEU A 114 -9.74 4.12 2.11
C LEU A 114 -8.80 3.88 3.30
N MET A 115 -7.52 4.22 3.14
CA MET A 115 -6.50 4.06 4.17
C MET A 115 -5.85 5.41 4.50
N GLN A 116 -5.46 5.60 5.76
CA GLN A 116 -4.68 6.74 6.24
C GLN A 116 -3.42 6.23 6.96
N TYR A 117 -2.26 6.43 6.35
CA TYR A 117 -0.96 6.03 6.88
C TYR A 117 -0.42 7.05 7.89
N ALA A 118 -0.67 8.33 7.63
CA ALA A 118 -0.37 9.46 8.49
C ALA A 118 -1.33 10.62 8.14
N PRO A 119 -1.41 11.70 8.95
CA PRO A 119 -2.13 12.90 8.54
C PRO A 119 -1.62 13.42 7.19
N GLY A 120 -2.49 13.50 6.19
CA GLY A 120 -2.12 13.93 4.83
C GLY A 120 -1.49 12.86 3.94
N ASP A 121 -1.45 11.58 4.36
CA ASP A 121 -0.93 10.46 3.57
C ASP A 121 -1.97 9.34 3.49
N TYR A 122 -2.54 9.16 2.30
CA TYR A 122 -3.71 8.31 2.07
C TYR A 122 -3.48 7.30 0.94
N GLY A 123 -4.23 6.20 1.01
CA GLY A 123 -4.22 5.16 -0.01
C GLY A 123 -5.60 4.59 -0.29
N ILE A 124 -5.73 3.91 -1.43
CA ILE A 124 -6.88 3.07 -1.77
C ILE A 124 -6.38 1.64 -1.92
N THR A 125 -7.16 0.65 -1.48
CA THR A 125 -6.90 -0.77 -1.78
C THR A 125 -8.20 -1.47 -2.11
N GLU A 126 -8.18 -2.28 -3.17
CA GLU A 126 -9.34 -3.09 -3.58
C GLU A 126 -9.78 -4.03 -2.45
N ARG A 127 -11.09 -4.26 -2.33
CA ARG A 127 -11.66 -5.12 -1.27
C ARG A 127 -10.97 -6.46 -1.12
N ALA A 128 -10.82 -7.19 -2.24
CA ALA A 128 -10.26 -8.54 -2.23
C ALA A 128 -8.82 -8.53 -1.70
N ARG A 129 -8.02 -7.55 -2.12
CA ARG A 129 -6.65 -7.38 -1.64
C ARG A 129 -6.62 -6.99 -0.17
N PHE A 130 -7.46 -6.05 0.25
CA PHE A 130 -7.52 -5.62 1.64
C PHE A 130 -7.81 -6.81 2.57
N LEU A 131 -8.85 -7.59 2.27
CA LEU A 131 -9.23 -8.75 3.06
C LEU A 131 -8.17 -9.86 3.04
N ALA A 132 -7.42 -10.02 1.94
CA ALA A 132 -6.35 -11.00 1.87
C ALA A 132 -5.23 -10.70 2.87
N VAL A 133 -4.80 -9.43 2.98
CA VAL A 133 -3.55 -9.07 3.67
C VAL A 133 -3.71 -8.16 4.89
N TYR A 134 -4.90 -7.68 5.25
CA TYR A 134 -5.09 -6.88 6.47
C TYR A 134 -5.91 -7.61 7.51
N ARG A 135 -5.54 -7.43 8.78
CA ARG A 135 -6.24 -7.95 9.97
C ARG A 135 -6.59 -6.80 10.89
N LEU A 136 -7.70 -6.92 11.61
CA LEU A 136 -8.05 -5.96 12.65
C LEU A 136 -6.96 -5.98 13.72
N ALA A 137 -6.46 -4.80 14.09
CA ALA A 137 -5.38 -4.62 15.06
C ALA A 137 -5.85 -4.76 16.51
#